data_AF-A0A3B9HCW8-F1
#
_entry.id   AF-A0A3B9HCW8-F1
#
_cell.length_a   1.000
_cell.length_b   1.000
_cell.length_c   1.000
_cell.angle_alpha   90.00
_cell.angle_beta   90.00
_cell.angle_gamma   90.00
#
_symmetry.space_group_name_H-M   'P 1'
#
loop_
_entity.id
_entity.type
_entity.pdbx_description
1 polymer ?
#
loop_
_entity_poly.entity_id
_entity_poly.type
_entity_poly.pdbx_seq_one_letter_code
_entity_poly.pdbx_strand_id
1 'polypeptide(L)' 'RRGELQAKALITEKMNPGEIFVPFVKLKEHAANFLTNSALDPNSRIPEYKVCAVRMEKL' A
#
# COMPACT_ATOMS: atom_id res chain seq x y z
N ARG A 1 3.78 14.14 0.72
CA ARG A 1 3.11 13.35 -0.33
C ARG A 1 3.99 12.12 -0.54
N ARG A 2 3.47 10.91 -0.30
CA ARG A 2 4.23 9.66 -0.44
C ARG A 2 4.37 9.29 -1.92
N GLY A 3 5.24 8.34 -2.25
CA GLY A 3 5.56 7.97 -3.63
C GLY A 3 4.37 7.48 -4.43
N GLU A 4 4.63 7.04 -5.65
CA GLU A 4 3.61 6.56 -6.57
C GLU A 4 3.91 5.12 -7.01
N LEU A 5 2.85 4.42 -7.41
CA LEU A 5 2.93 3.06 -7.91
C LEU A 5 1.94 2.89 -9.06
N GLN A 6 2.43 2.45 -10.20
CA GLN A 6 1.59 1.96 -11.29
C GLN A 6 1.52 0.44 -11.23
N ALA A 7 0.31 -0.11 -11.36
CA ALA A 7 0.08 -1.55 -11.31
C ALA A 7 -1.17 -1.92 -12.13
N LYS A 8 -1.28 -3.20 -12.48
CA LYS A 8 -2.53 -3.77 -13.01
C LYS A 8 -3.48 -4.04 -11.84
N ALA A 9 -4.72 -3.57 -11.94
CA ALA A 9 -5.76 -3.87 -10.98
C ALA A 9 -6.37 -5.25 -11.26
N LEU A 10 -6.52 -6.07 -10.22
CA LEU A 10 -7.33 -7.28 -10.24
C LEU A 10 -8.59 -7.03 -9.41
N ILE A 11 -9.75 -7.06 -10.05
CA ILE A 11 -11.04 -6.85 -9.39
C ILE A 11 -11.50 -8.17 -8.77
N THR A 12 -11.83 -8.15 -7.48
CA THR A 12 -12.23 -9.32 -6.72
C THR A 12 -13.10 -8.95 -5.53
N GLU A 13 -13.97 -9.86 -5.11
CA GLU A 13 -14.82 -9.70 -3.92
C GLU A 13 -14.09 -10.01 -2.60
N LYS A 14 -12.79 -10.31 -2.66
CA LYS A 14 -11.98 -10.62 -1.47
C LYS A 14 -11.72 -9.42 -0.56
N MET A 15 -11.87 -8.19 -1.07
CA MET A 15 -11.60 -6.94 -0.34
C MET A 15 -12.89 -6.25 0.08
N ASN A 16 -12.88 -5.59 1.24
CA ASN A 16 -14.01 -4.76 1.65
C ASN A 16 -14.09 -3.49 0.79
N PRO A 17 -15.28 -2.86 0.69
CA PRO A 17 -15.40 -1.56 0.04
C PRO A 17 -14.45 -0.52 0.64
N GLY A 18 -13.65 0.12 -0.22
CA GLY A 18 -12.65 1.13 0.17
C GLY A 18 -11.26 0.58 0.51
N GLU A 19 -11.08 -0.75 0.49
CA GLU A 19 -9.79 -1.38 0.73
C GLU A 19 -9.13 -1.86 -0.57
N ILE A 20 -7.80 -1.87 -0.57
CA ILE A 20 -7.00 -2.53 -1.61
C ILE A 20 -5.92 -3.39 -0.98
N PHE A 21 -5.59 -4.48 -1.65
CA PHE A 21 -4.44 -5.30 -1.30
C PHE A 21 -3.32 -5.09 -2.32
N VAL A 22 -2.14 -4.72 -1.82
CA VAL A 22 -0.91 -4.67 -2.61
C VAL A 22 0.06 -5.72 -2.05
N PRO A 23 0.47 -6.72 -2.86
CA PRO A 23 1.46 -7.70 -2.42
C PRO A 23 2.77 -7.03 -1.98
N PHE A 24 3.31 -7.48 -0.85
CA PHE A 24 4.57 -6.94 -0.28
C PHE A 24 5.85 -7.50 -0.95
N VAL A 25 5.71 -8.35 -1.97
CA VAL A 25 6.84 -8.88 -2.73
C VAL A 25 7.42 -7.76 -3.59
N LYS A 26 8.73 -7.51 -3.48
CA LYS A 26 9.42 -6.53 -4.33
C LYS A 26 9.42 -7.03 -5.79
N LEU A 27 8.52 -6.48 -6.60
CA LEU A 27 8.54 -6.65 -8.04
C LEU A 27 9.27 -5.46 -8.66
N LYS A 28 10.62 -5.49 -8.66
CA LYS A 28 11.47 -4.42 -9.22
C LYS A 28 11.10 -3.02 -8.67
N GLU A 29 10.52 -2.17 -9.52
CA GLU A 29 10.10 -0.79 -9.27
C GLU A 29 8.69 -0.68 -8.65
N HIS A 30 8.05 -1.81 -8.29
CA HIS A 30 6.65 -1.85 -7.88
C HIS A 30 6.45 -2.30 -6.43
N ALA A 31 7.26 -1.77 -5.51
CA ALA A 31 7.17 -2.14 -4.09
C ALA A 31 6.06 -1.35 -3.36
N ALA A 32 5.22 -2.04 -2.60
CA ALA A 32 4.19 -1.41 -1.76
C ALA A 32 4.77 -0.39 -0.77
N ASN A 33 6.02 -0.58 -0.34
CA ASN A 33 6.73 0.31 0.57
C ASN A 33 6.96 1.74 0.04
N PHE A 34 6.82 1.97 -1.27
CA PHE A 34 6.84 3.34 -1.80
C PHE A 34 5.61 4.16 -1.37
N LEU A 35 4.52 3.47 -0.99
CA LEU A 35 3.28 4.09 -0.54
C LEU A 35 3.20 4.20 0.98
N THR A 36 3.89 3.35 1.74
CA THR A 36 3.75 3.24 3.20
C THR A 36 4.40 4.39 3.97
N ASN A 37 3.99 4.56 5.23
CA ASN A 37 4.49 5.59 6.11
C ASN A 37 5.68 5.09 6.96
N SER A 38 6.60 5.98 7.32
CA SER A 38 7.69 5.69 8.26
C SER A 38 7.28 5.85 9.73
N ALA A 39 5.96 5.96 10.00
CA ALA A 39 5.44 5.99 11.36
C ALA A 39 5.69 4.66 12.07
N LEU A 40 6.07 4.76 13.34
CA LEU A 40 6.30 3.64 14.23
C LEU A 40 5.28 3.73 15.38
N ASP A 41 4.80 2.58 15.83
CA ASP A 41 4.05 2.49 17.08
C ASP A 41 4.91 3.04 18.25
N PRO A 42 4.36 3.94 19.09
CA PRO A 42 5.14 4.63 20.12
C PRO A 42 5.69 3.69 21.20
N ASN A 43 5.05 2.54 21.43
CA ASN A 43 5.44 1.61 22.49
C ASN A 43 6.37 0.51 21.96
N SER A 44 5.97 -0.15 20.88
CA SER A 44 6.63 -1.34 20.33
C SER A 44 7.60 -1.03 19.20
N ARG A 45 7.59 0.19 18.66
CA ARG A 45 8.42 0.62 17.52
C ARG A 45 8.15 -0.16 16.23
N ILE A 46 7.04 -0.89 16.14
CA ILE A 46 6.65 -1.62 14.94
C ILE A 46 6.20 -0.62 13.85
N PRO A 47 6.65 -0.76 12.59
CA PRO A 47 6.24 0.13 11.51
C PRO A 47 4.79 -0.06 11.05
N GLU A 48 4.15 1.03 10.65
CA GLU A 48 2.80 1.04 10.08
C GLU A 48 2.80 0.58 8.61
N TYR A 49 2.88 -0.73 8.39
CA TYR A 49 2.89 -1.30 7.04
C TYR A 49 1.50 -1.64 6.49
N LYS A 50 0.53 -1.92 7.36
CA LYS A 50 -0.78 -2.47 6.97
C LYS A 50 -1.86 -1.41 6.78
N VAL A 51 -1.60 -0.17 7.18
CA VAL A 51 -2.56 0.93 7.07
C VAL A 51 -1.88 2.06 6.33
N CYS A 52 -2.43 2.45 5.18
CA CYS A 52 -1.95 3.61 4.44
C CYS A 52 -3.05 4.17 3.56
N ALA A 53 -3.38 5.44 3.75
CA ALA A 53 -4.27 6.16 2.85
C ALA A 53 -3.61 6.35 1.47
N VAL A 54 -4.35 6.05 0.41
CA VAL A 54 -3.89 6.20 -0.99
C VAL A 54 -4.98 6.85 -1.83
N ARG A 55 -4.59 7.42 -2.97
CA ARG A 55 -5.50 7.87 -4.02
C ARG A 55 -5.23 7.03 -5.26
N MET A 56 -6.28 6.52 -5.88
CA MET A 56 -6.19 5.73 -7.11
C MET A 56 -6.76 6.52 -8.28
N GLU A 57 -6.10 6.39 -9.43
CA GLU A 57 -6.52 6.99 -10.69
C GLU A 57 -6.29 5.97 -11.80
N LYS A 58 -7.16 5.99 -12.82
CA LYS A 58 -7.01 5.14 -14.00
C LYS A 58 -6.00 5.80 -14.94
N LEU A 59 -5.05 5.01 -15.47
CA LEU A 59 -4.12 5.41 -16.52
C LEU A 59 -4.79 5.36 -17.89
#